data_AF-A0AA47MQM8-F1
#
_entry.id   AF-A0AA47MQM8-F1
#
_cell.length_a   1.000
_cell.length_b   1.000
_cell.length_c   1.000
_cell.angle_alpha   90.00
_cell.angle_beta   90.00
_cell.angle_gamma   90.00
#
_symmetry.space_group_name_H-M   'P 1'
#
loop_
_entity.id
_entity.type
_entity.pdbx_description
1 polymer ?
#
loop_
_entity_poly.entity_id
_entity_poly.type
_entity_poly.pdbx_seq_one_letter_code
_entity_poly.pdbx_strand_id
1 'polypeptide(L)'
;MRAAVQVSLGVKPITIPQTRPPPKRFIEGAEAHQPKSAKDHYRGEFFKVLDIVDAKLSELFNQDDLLTLQKLEETLLSGEIDAAVIEKYPELNRESLSVQLSMFRLNYSFSNSAEAAGIIRGLPVEVRRLFGQVENLVRLLLVVPVSSCEAERSFSVLRRLKTWLRSTMSQNRLNHVAVCHVHQDKLDLLDKKSICKQFVAANDRRRKHFGSFA
;
A
#
# COMPACT_ATOMS: atom_id res chain seq x y z
N MET A 1 -0.44 39.26 -23.48
CA MET A 1 0.19 37.91 -23.42
C MET A 1 -0.80 36.76 -23.16
N ARG A 2 -1.77 36.85 -22.23
CA ARG A 2 -2.61 35.68 -21.85
C ARG A 2 -3.72 35.28 -22.84
N ALA A 3 -4.36 36.24 -23.51
CA ALA A 3 -5.36 35.93 -24.54
C ALA A 3 -4.76 35.17 -25.74
N ALA A 4 -3.47 35.38 -26.03
CA ALA A 4 -2.76 34.71 -27.12
C ALA A 4 -2.51 33.21 -26.87
N VAL A 5 -2.28 32.81 -25.60
CA VAL A 5 -2.05 31.40 -25.22
C VAL A 5 -3.33 30.58 -25.25
N GLN A 6 -4.49 31.20 -25.00
CA GLN A 6 -5.78 30.53 -24.99
C GLN A 6 -6.26 30.19 -26.41
N VAL A 7 -5.98 31.09 -27.37
CA VAL A 7 -6.28 30.89 -28.79
C VAL A 7 -5.41 29.80 -29.41
N SER A 8 -4.15 29.65 -28.99
CA SER A 8 -3.25 28.60 -29.49
C SER A 8 -3.59 27.19 -28.98
N LEU A 9 -4.35 27.06 -27.88
CA LEU A 9 -4.73 25.77 -27.28
C LEU A 9 -6.17 25.34 -27.59
N GLY A 10 -6.97 26.17 -28.29
CA GLY A 10 -8.35 25.86 -28.64
C GLY A 10 -9.33 25.73 -27.45
N VAL A 11 -8.95 26.21 -26.27
CA VAL A 11 -9.74 26.06 -25.03
C VAL A 11 -10.60 27.30 -24.79
N LYS A 12 -11.89 27.10 -24.50
CA LYS A 12 -12.83 28.18 -24.17
C LYS A 12 -12.36 28.96 -22.93
N PRO A 13 -12.65 30.28 -22.85
CA PRO A 13 -12.26 31.09 -21.71
C PRO A 13 -12.96 30.66 -20.42
N ILE A 14 -12.18 30.58 -19.34
CA ILE A 14 -12.66 30.17 -18.01
C ILE A 14 -13.74 31.16 -17.54
N THR A 15 -14.96 30.66 -17.36
CA THR A 15 -16.13 31.45 -16.94
C THR A 15 -16.56 31.09 -15.52
N ILE A 16 -17.21 32.01 -14.81
CA ILE A 16 -17.77 31.74 -13.48
C ILE A 16 -18.95 30.77 -13.65
N PRO A 17 -19.02 29.66 -12.87
CA PRO A 17 -20.18 28.78 -12.88
C PRO A 17 -21.45 29.52 -12.47
N GLN A 18 -22.60 29.18 -13.05
CA GLN A 18 -23.87 29.76 -12.61
C GLN A 18 -24.19 29.29 -11.19
N THR A 19 -24.29 30.23 -10.25
CA THR A 19 -24.72 29.95 -8.88
C THR A 19 -26.23 30.09 -8.78
N ARG A 20 -26.90 29.08 -8.21
CA ARG A 20 -28.32 29.19 -7.88
C ARG A 20 -28.45 29.96 -6.56
N PRO A 21 -29.29 31.00 -6.47
CA PRO A 21 -29.49 31.70 -5.21
C PRO A 21 -30.13 30.76 -4.17
N PRO A 22 -29.70 30.82 -2.89
CA PRO A 22 -30.32 30.02 -1.84
C PRO A 22 -31.79 30.44 -1.62
N PRO A 23 -32.65 29.54 -1.09
CA PRO A 23 -34.04 29.86 -0.83
C PRO A 23 -34.20 31.01 0.17
N LYS A 24 -35.04 32.00 -0.15
CA LYS A 24 -35.23 33.24 0.65
C LYS A 24 -35.54 33.00 2.13
N ARG A 25 -36.20 31.89 2.46
CA ARG A 25 -36.54 31.49 3.85
C ARG A 25 -35.33 31.24 4.76
N PHE A 26 -34.13 31.09 4.19
CA PHE A 26 -32.88 30.83 4.91
C PHE A 26 -31.92 32.04 4.92
N ILE A 27 -32.34 33.21 4.40
CA ILE A 27 -31.47 34.37 4.25
C ILE A 27 -31.97 35.49 5.18
N GLU A 28 -31.25 35.74 6.27
CA GLU A 28 -31.47 36.89 7.17
C GLU A 28 -30.83 38.17 6.58
N GLY A 29 -31.21 38.53 5.35
CA GLY A 29 -30.83 39.80 4.71
C GLY A 29 -29.37 39.95 4.23
N ALA A 30 -28.49 38.97 4.45
CA ALA A 30 -27.10 39.03 3.94
C ALA A 30 -27.01 38.60 2.47
N GLU A 31 -26.35 39.42 1.62
CA GLU A 31 -26.04 39.04 0.24
C GLU A 31 -25.00 37.91 0.21
N ALA A 32 -25.24 36.90 -0.62
CA ALA A 32 -24.30 35.80 -0.80
C ALA A 32 -23.01 36.31 -1.48
N HIS A 33 -21.85 35.92 -0.97
CA HIS A 33 -20.56 36.28 -1.55
C HIS A 33 -20.47 35.80 -3.01
N GLN A 34 -20.34 36.74 -3.95
CA GLN A 34 -20.06 36.46 -5.35
C GLN A 34 -18.59 36.77 -5.68
N PRO A 35 -17.88 35.86 -6.36
CA PRO A 35 -16.50 36.10 -6.72
C PRO A 35 -16.42 37.21 -7.79
N LYS A 36 -15.51 38.18 -7.58
CA LYS A 36 -15.33 39.34 -8.48
C LYS A 36 -14.78 38.97 -9.86
N SER A 37 -14.11 37.81 -9.96
CA SER A 37 -13.50 37.29 -11.19
C SER A 37 -13.57 35.77 -11.23
N ALA A 38 -13.62 35.19 -12.43
CA ALA A 38 -13.48 33.74 -12.62
C ALA A 38 -12.20 33.22 -11.98
N LYS A 39 -11.10 33.98 -12.04
CA LYS A 39 -9.84 33.62 -11.39
C LYS A 39 -9.98 33.50 -9.88
N ASP A 40 -10.68 34.44 -9.24
CA ASP A 40 -10.84 34.46 -7.79
C ASP A 40 -11.75 33.32 -7.31
N HIS A 41 -12.78 32.98 -8.09
CA HIS A 41 -13.63 31.81 -7.85
C HIS A 41 -12.82 30.51 -7.84
N TYR A 42 -12.13 30.21 -8.95
CA TYR A 42 -11.34 28.98 -9.04
C TYR A 42 -10.17 28.98 -8.08
N ARG A 43 -9.58 30.13 -7.76
CA ARG A 43 -8.54 30.22 -6.72
C ARG A 43 -9.05 29.72 -5.38
N GLY A 44 -10.27 30.07 -4.99
CA GLY A 44 -10.91 29.55 -3.78
C GLY A 44 -11.13 28.03 -3.84
N GLU A 45 -11.64 27.50 -4.96
CA GLU A 45 -11.82 26.06 -5.15
C GLU A 45 -10.49 25.29 -5.16
N PHE A 46 -9.44 25.84 -5.79
CA PHE A 46 -8.11 25.25 -5.78
C PHE A 46 -7.53 25.18 -4.37
N PHE A 47 -7.68 26.24 -3.56
CA PHE A 47 -7.22 26.19 -2.17
C PHE A 47 -7.98 25.15 -1.35
N LYS A 48 -9.31 25.02 -1.52
CA LYS A 48 -10.06 23.93 -0.88
C LYS A 48 -9.51 22.55 -1.25
N VAL A 49 -9.18 22.33 -2.53
CA VAL A 49 -8.58 21.07 -2.98
C VAL A 49 -7.20 20.87 -2.35
N LEU A 50 -6.36 21.90 -2.33
CA LEU A 50 -5.03 21.83 -1.71
C LEU A 50 -5.12 21.54 -0.22
N ASP A 51 -6.03 22.19 0.51
CA ASP A 51 -6.26 21.95 1.94
C ASP A 51 -6.73 20.53 2.20
N ILE A 52 -7.63 19.98 1.35
CA ILE A 52 -8.07 18.58 1.45
C ILE A 52 -6.91 17.63 1.17
N VAL A 53 -6.10 17.91 0.15
CA VAL A 53 -4.93 17.09 -0.17
C VAL A 53 -3.93 17.12 0.98
N ASP A 54 -3.64 18.29 1.54
CA ASP A 54 -2.70 18.45 2.65
C ASP A 54 -3.20 17.75 3.93
N ALA A 55 -4.49 17.91 4.24
CA ALA A 55 -5.11 17.20 5.36
C ALA A 55 -5.07 15.67 5.16
N LYS A 56 -5.31 15.18 3.93
CA LYS A 56 -5.27 13.75 3.62
C LYS A 56 -3.85 13.20 3.63
N LEU A 57 -2.86 13.93 3.12
CA LEU A 57 -1.46 13.55 3.22
C LEU A 57 -1.04 13.48 4.69
N SER A 58 -1.44 14.46 5.49
CA SER A 58 -1.18 14.47 6.93
C SER A 58 -1.82 13.27 7.63
N GLU A 59 -3.08 12.94 7.33
CA GLU A 59 -3.78 11.77 7.88
C GLU A 59 -3.16 10.43 7.46
N LEU A 60 -2.57 10.36 6.27
CA LEU A 60 -1.92 9.15 5.77
C LEU A 60 -0.51 8.95 6.33
N PHE A 61 0.27 10.02 6.49
CA PHE A 61 1.66 9.94 6.92
C PHE A 61 1.85 10.11 8.44
N ASN A 62 0.94 10.80 9.13
CA ASN A 62 1.00 10.97 10.60
C ASN A 62 0.15 9.93 11.32
N GLN A 63 0.25 8.67 10.90
CA GLN A 63 -0.42 7.56 11.57
C GLN A 63 0.48 7.00 12.68
N ASP A 64 -0.11 6.63 13.81
CA ASP A 64 0.62 6.06 14.96
C ASP A 64 1.48 4.86 14.55
N ASP A 65 0.98 4.02 13.64
CA ASP A 65 1.71 2.86 13.14
C ASP A 65 2.96 3.28 12.35
N LEU A 66 2.85 4.27 11.46
CA LEU A 66 4.01 4.76 10.69
C LEU A 66 5.05 5.39 11.61
N LEU A 67 4.61 6.15 12.63
CA LEU A 67 5.50 6.71 13.64
C LEU A 67 6.21 5.62 14.45
N THR A 68 5.54 4.48 14.73
CA THR A 68 6.22 3.34 15.38
C THR A 68 7.28 2.71 14.49
N LEU A 69 7.05 2.63 13.18
CA LEU A 69 8.05 2.14 12.22
C LEU A 69 9.23 3.10 12.08
N GLN A 70 8.96 4.40 12.05
CA GLN A 70 10.00 5.43 12.05
C GLN A 70 10.89 5.27 13.29
N LYS A 71 10.29 5.11 14.47
CA LYS A 71 11.05 4.86 15.71
C LYS A 71 11.85 3.57 15.64
N LEU A 72 11.32 2.50 15.05
CA LEU A 72 12.07 1.26 14.85
C LEU A 72 13.25 1.45 13.90
N GLU A 73 13.09 2.22 12.83
CA GLU A 73 14.19 2.55 11.92
C GLU A 73 15.24 3.44 12.62
N GLU A 74 14.80 4.40 13.43
CA GLU A 74 15.68 5.18 14.30
C GLU A 74 16.45 4.26 15.25
N THR A 75 15.81 3.26 15.88
CA THR A 75 16.53 2.32 16.76
C THR A 75 17.63 1.54 16.01
N LEU A 76 17.40 1.19 14.75
CA LEU A 76 18.39 0.53 13.90
C LEU A 76 19.58 1.44 13.60
N LEU A 77 19.32 2.73 13.31
CA LEU A 77 20.33 3.70 12.88
C LEU A 77 21.08 4.38 14.04
N SER A 78 20.36 4.80 15.08
CA SER A 78 20.89 5.50 16.26
C SER A 78 21.42 4.55 17.32
N GLY A 79 20.94 3.31 17.36
CA GLY A 79 21.24 2.32 18.40
C GLY A 79 20.54 2.61 19.74
N GLU A 80 19.73 3.67 19.82
CA GLU A 80 18.93 3.99 20.99
C GLU A 80 17.63 3.19 20.97
N ILE A 81 17.33 2.51 22.06
CA ILE A 81 16.20 1.59 22.14
C ILE A 81 15.04 2.24 22.89
N ASP A 82 13.96 2.48 22.15
CA ASP A 82 12.70 2.98 22.68
C ASP A 82 11.87 1.81 23.24
N ALA A 83 11.85 1.67 24.58
CA ALA A 83 11.30 0.49 25.26
C ALA A 83 9.82 0.23 24.92
N ALA A 84 9.03 1.30 24.82
CA ALA A 84 7.60 1.23 24.54
C ALA A 84 7.29 0.68 23.13
N VAL A 85 8.22 0.81 22.18
CA VAL A 85 8.02 0.31 20.82
C VAL A 85 8.36 -1.17 20.74
N ILE A 86 9.44 -1.59 21.41
CA ILE A 86 9.86 -3.00 21.42
C ILE A 86 8.84 -3.89 22.12
N GLU A 87 8.19 -3.40 23.19
CA GLU A 87 7.15 -4.18 23.90
C GLU A 87 5.95 -4.55 23.01
N LYS A 88 5.73 -3.82 21.90
CA LYS A 88 4.67 -4.16 20.93
C LYS A 88 4.99 -5.41 20.09
N TYR A 89 6.27 -5.78 19.99
CA TYR A 89 6.75 -6.84 19.10
C TYR A 89 7.40 -7.97 19.90
N PRO A 90 6.69 -9.10 20.12
CA PRO A 90 7.18 -10.20 20.95
C PRO A 90 8.42 -10.90 20.35
N GLU A 91 8.63 -10.78 19.04
CA GLU A 91 9.83 -11.27 18.34
C GLU A 91 11.14 -10.51 18.68
N LEU A 92 11.06 -9.33 19.32
CA LEU A 92 12.21 -8.50 19.64
C LEU A 92 12.55 -8.54 21.13
N ASN A 93 13.79 -8.94 21.46
CA ASN A 93 14.32 -8.91 22.82
C ASN A 93 15.22 -7.69 23.01
N ARG A 94 14.85 -6.81 23.95
CA ARG A 94 15.54 -5.54 24.24
C ARG A 94 17.02 -5.71 24.56
N GLU A 95 17.35 -6.62 25.47
CA GLU A 95 18.72 -6.79 25.98
C GLU A 95 19.63 -7.39 24.91
N SER A 96 19.15 -8.40 24.20
CA SER A 96 19.90 -9.02 23.11
C SER A 96 20.06 -8.07 21.93
N LEU A 97 19.03 -7.27 21.62
CA LEU A 97 19.07 -6.30 20.53
C LEU A 97 20.06 -5.17 20.82
N SER A 98 20.15 -4.66 22.05
CA SER A 98 21.09 -3.58 22.40
C SER A 98 22.56 -3.97 22.17
N VAL A 99 22.92 -5.18 22.61
CA VAL A 99 24.26 -5.74 22.43
C VAL A 99 24.53 -5.98 20.95
N GLN A 100 23.59 -6.62 20.24
CA GLN A 100 23.77 -6.92 18.82
C GLN A 100 23.84 -5.66 17.96
N LEU A 101 23.03 -4.63 18.22
CA LEU A 101 23.10 -3.34 17.51
C LEU A 101 24.43 -2.64 17.74
N SER A 102 24.94 -2.64 18.97
CA SER A 102 26.25 -2.07 19.29
C SER A 102 27.35 -2.78 18.51
N MET A 103 27.34 -4.11 18.50
CA MET A 103 28.29 -4.93 17.74
C MET A 103 28.15 -4.76 16.23
N PHE A 104 26.91 -4.65 15.72
CA PHE A 104 26.65 -4.53 14.29
C PHE A 104 27.11 -3.17 13.75
N ARG A 105 26.84 -2.08 14.48
CA ARG A 105 27.24 -0.71 14.09
C ARG A 105 28.75 -0.47 14.17
N LEU A 106 29.45 -1.17 15.06
CA LEU A 106 30.92 -1.10 15.13
C LEU A 106 31.58 -1.79 13.93
N ASN A 107 30.99 -2.88 13.45
CA ASN A 107 31.57 -3.69 12.39
C ASN A 107 31.10 -3.29 10.98
N TYR A 108 29.95 -2.62 10.86
CA TYR A 108 29.34 -2.29 9.58
C TYR A 108 28.79 -0.86 9.57
N SER A 109 29.09 -0.13 8.50
CA SER A 109 28.50 1.19 8.21
C SER A 109 27.27 1.03 7.33
N PHE A 110 26.16 1.63 7.72
CA PHE A 110 24.92 1.69 6.94
C PHE A 110 24.17 2.98 7.24
N SER A 111 23.49 3.52 6.23
CA SER A 111 22.71 4.77 6.33
C SER A 111 21.20 4.54 6.24
N ASN A 112 20.78 3.36 5.76
CA ASN A 112 19.37 3.00 5.63
C ASN A 112 19.13 1.52 5.94
N SER A 113 17.88 1.17 6.17
CA SER A 113 17.42 -0.20 6.44
C SER A 113 17.68 -1.17 5.28
N ALA A 114 17.72 -0.69 4.03
CA ALA A 114 18.01 -1.51 2.84
C ALA A 114 19.49 -1.95 2.76
N GLU A 115 20.42 -1.08 3.12
CA GLU A 115 21.86 -1.36 3.23
C GLU A 115 22.13 -2.36 4.35
N ALA A 116 21.50 -2.16 5.52
CA ALA A 116 21.55 -3.13 6.61
C ALA A 116 21.07 -4.51 6.16
N ALA A 117 19.99 -4.57 5.38
CA ALA A 117 19.51 -5.82 4.80
C ALA A 117 20.49 -6.44 3.78
N GLY A 118 21.14 -5.60 2.97
CA GLY A 118 22.18 -6.03 2.04
C GLY A 118 23.37 -6.67 2.75
N ILE A 119 23.84 -6.05 3.84
CA ILE A 119 24.90 -6.58 4.70
C ILE A 119 24.49 -7.94 5.26
N ILE A 120 23.31 -8.03 5.88
CA ILE A 120 22.82 -9.28 6.48
C ILE A 120 22.67 -10.41 5.44
N ARG A 121 22.28 -10.09 4.20
CA ARG A 121 22.21 -11.07 3.10
C ARG A 121 23.58 -11.53 2.62
N GLY A 122 24.60 -10.66 2.66
CA GLY A 122 25.96 -10.97 2.25
C GLY A 122 26.77 -11.72 3.30
N LEU A 123 26.32 -11.76 4.56
CA LEU A 123 27.03 -12.42 5.65
C LEU A 123 26.95 -13.96 5.57
N PRO A 124 28.03 -14.67 5.95
CA PRO A 124 28.00 -16.12 6.18
C PRO A 124 26.94 -16.49 7.21
N VAL A 125 26.37 -17.69 7.08
CA VAL A 125 25.25 -18.16 7.92
C VAL A 125 25.62 -18.17 9.41
N GLU A 126 26.88 -18.45 9.73
CA GLU A 126 27.42 -18.49 11.09
C GLU A 126 27.41 -17.11 11.72
N VAL A 127 27.87 -16.09 10.98
CA VAL A 127 27.92 -14.71 11.44
C VAL A 127 26.53 -14.10 11.52
N ARG A 128 25.67 -14.41 10.54
CA ARG A 128 24.29 -13.96 10.51
C ARG A 128 23.50 -14.42 11.74
N ARG A 129 23.73 -15.65 12.22
CA ARG A 129 23.10 -16.17 13.45
C ARG A 129 23.45 -15.37 14.70
N LEU A 130 24.61 -14.72 14.75
CA LEU A 130 25.01 -13.87 15.88
C LEU A 130 24.17 -12.58 15.96
N PHE A 131 23.59 -12.14 14.84
CA PHE A 131 22.80 -10.92 14.72
C PHE A 131 21.30 -11.20 14.54
N GLY A 132 20.79 -12.30 15.12
CA GLY A 132 19.39 -12.72 14.92
C GLY A 132 18.33 -11.69 15.31
N GLN A 133 18.58 -10.85 16.32
CA GLN A 133 17.65 -9.77 16.70
C GLN A 133 17.69 -8.62 15.70
N VAL A 134 18.87 -8.26 15.20
CA VAL A 134 19.03 -7.24 14.14
C VAL A 134 18.40 -7.74 12.84
N GLU A 135 18.55 -9.02 12.51
CA GLU A 135 17.86 -9.62 11.36
C GLU A 135 16.34 -9.55 11.50
N ASN A 136 15.80 -9.90 12.67
CA ASN A 136 14.36 -9.80 12.92
C ASN A 136 13.86 -8.37 12.77
N LEU A 137 14.59 -7.39 13.33
CA LEU A 137 14.27 -5.97 13.21
C LEU A 137 14.26 -5.51 11.74
N VAL A 138 15.31 -5.82 10.98
CA VAL A 138 15.41 -5.48 9.56
C VAL A 138 14.31 -6.19 8.76
N ARG A 139 14.01 -7.46 9.06
CA ARG A 139 12.93 -8.19 8.40
C ARG A 139 11.58 -7.55 8.68
N LEU A 140 11.34 -7.12 9.92
CA LEU A 140 10.11 -6.44 10.30
C LEU A 140 9.92 -5.16 9.49
N LEU A 141 10.95 -4.29 9.45
CA LEU A 141 10.94 -3.06 8.65
C LEU A 141 10.70 -3.31 7.16
N LEU A 142 11.23 -4.40 6.60
CA LEU A 142 11.06 -4.73 5.18
C LEU A 142 9.72 -5.40 4.83
N VAL A 143 9.05 -6.02 5.80
CA VAL A 143 7.80 -6.75 5.58
C VAL A 143 6.59 -5.84 5.73
N VAL A 144 6.67 -4.78 6.55
CA VAL A 144 5.53 -3.90 6.75
C VAL A 144 5.18 -3.20 5.44
N PRO A 145 3.95 -3.38 4.91
CA PRO A 145 3.54 -2.71 3.70
C PRO A 145 3.39 -1.21 3.98
N VAL A 146 4.33 -0.41 3.47
CA VAL A 146 4.30 1.06 3.58
C VAL A 146 3.12 1.67 2.78
N SER A 147 2.48 0.89 1.89
CA SER A 147 1.38 1.38 1.06
C SER A 147 0.19 0.42 1.00
N SER A 148 -0.99 0.99 0.79
CA SER A 148 -2.25 0.27 0.49
C SER A 148 -2.26 -0.41 -0.88
N CYS A 149 -1.20 -0.28 -1.69
CA CYS A 149 -1.18 -0.72 -3.09
C CYS A 149 -1.53 -2.21 -3.24
N GLU A 150 -1.01 -3.10 -2.38
CA GLU A 150 -1.34 -4.53 -2.42
C GLU A 150 -2.81 -4.81 -2.06
N ALA A 151 -3.37 -4.06 -1.11
CA ALA A 151 -4.79 -4.16 -0.77
C ALA A 151 -5.67 -3.64 -1.92
N GLU A 152 -5.32 -2.49 -2.50
CA GLU A 152 -6.01 -1.90 -3.65
C GLU A 152 -5.95 -2.81 -4.89
N ARG A 153 -4.79 -3.43 -5.15
CA ARG A 153 -4.63 -4.46 -6.17
C ARG A 153 -5.59 -5.61 -5.93
N SER A 154 -5.66 -6.11 -4.69
CA SER A 154 -6.59 -7.18 -4.31
C SER A 154 -8.06 -6.78 -4.49
N PHE A 155 -8.46 -5.58 -4.07
CA PHE A 155 -9.82 -5.08 -4.26
C PHE A 155 -10.16 -4.85 -5.74
N SER A 156 -9.22 -4.35 -6.54
CA SER A 156 -9.36 -4.20 -8.00
C SER A 156 -9.54 -5.55 -8.69
N VAL A 157 -8.82 -6.58 -8.23
CA VAL A 157 -9.02 -7.96 -8.69
C VAL A 157 -10.41 -8.47 -8.30
N LEU A 158 -10.82 -8.29 -7.04
CA LEU A 158 -12.15 -8.70 -6.59
C LEU A 158 -13.28 -8.01 -7.36
N ARG A 159 -13.13 -6.72 -7.69
CA ARG A 159 -14.06 -5.94 -8.52
C ARG A 159 -14.25 -6.59 -9.90
N ARG A 160 -13.18 -7.13 -10.50
CA ARG A 160 -13.22 -7.84 -11.79
C ARG A 160 -13.78 -9.26 -11.68
N LEU A 161 -13.51 -9.96 -10.58
CA LEU A 161 -13.94 -11.34 -10.38
C LEU A 161 -15.41 -11.45 -9.94
N LYS A 162 -15.88 -10.54 -9.09
CA LYS A 162 -17.24 -10.54 -8.53
C LYS A 162 -18.18 -9.70 -9.39
N THR A 163 -18.60 -10.28 -10.51
CA THR A 163 -19.59 -9.69 -11.41
C THR A 163 -21.02 -10.14 -11.05
N TRP A 164 -22.02 -9.43 -11.54
CA TRP A 164 -23.44 -9.75 -11.31
C TRP A 164 -23.81 -11.19 -11.74
N LEU A 165 -23.23 -11.66 -12.86
CA LEU A 165 -23.40 -13.03 -13.36
C LEU A 165 -22.73 -14.10 -12.49
N ARG A 166 -21.85 -13.72 -11.56
CA ARG A 166 -21.10 -14.62 -10.66
C ARG A 166 -21.52 -14.44 -9.19
N SER A 167 -22.73 -13.96 -8.95
CA SER A 167 -23.28 -13.64 -7.63
C SER A 167 -23.43 -14.85 -6.71
N THR A 168 -23.53 -16.07 -7.25
CA THR A 168 -23.73 -17.33 -6.49
C THR A 168 -22.43 -18.04 -6.08
N MET A 169 -21.26 -17.42 -6.27
CA MET A 169 -19.99 -18.03 -5.86
C MET A 169 -19.83 -18.07 -4.34
N SER A 170 -19.42 -19.22 -3.81
CA SER A 170 -19.01 -19.34 -2.40
C SER A 170 -17.73 -18.53 -2.12
N GLN A 171 -17.55 -18.11 -0.87
CA GLN A 171 -16.37 -17.34 -0.45
C GLN A 171 -15.07 -18.10 -0.70
N ASN A 172 -15.05 -19.42 -0.41
CA ASN A 172 -13.88 -20.26 -0.69
C ASN A 172 -13.52 -20.23 -2.17
N ARG A 173 -14.51 -20.40 -3.07
CA ARG A 173 -14.26 -20.34 -4.51
C ARG A 173 -13.75 -18.97 -4.94
N LEU A 174 -14.31 -17.88 -4.40
CA LEU A 174 -13.86 -16.52 -4.69
C LEU A 174 -12.39 -16.33 -4.29
N ASN A 175 -12.02 -16.74 -3.07
CA ASN A 175 -10.65 -16.61 -2.56
C ASN A 175 -9.65 -17.38 -3.43
N HIS A 176 -9.96 -18.65 -3.79
CA HIS A 176 -9.08 -19.43 -4.66
C HIS A 176 -8.89 -18.79 -6.05
N VAL A 177 -9.97 -18.29 -6.66
CA VAL A 177 -9.89 -17.61 -7.96
C VAL A 177 -9.13 -16.29 -7.85
N ALA A 178 -9.28 -15.55 -6.74
CA ALA A 178 -8.56 -14.30 -6.51
C ALA A 178 -7.04 -14.54 -6.44
N VAL A 179 -6.60 -15.55 -5.67
CA VAL A 179 -5.18 -15.95 -5.60
C VAL A 179 -4.65 -16.32 -6.99
N CYS A 180 -5.42 -17.09 -7.75
CA CYS A 180 -5.04 -17.45 -9.12
C CYS A 180 -4.92 -16.21 -10.03
N HIS A 181 -5.82 -15.25 -9.89
CA HIS A 181 -5.81 -14.05 -10.72
C HIS A 181 -4.70 -13.07 -10.33
N VAL A 182 -4.31 -12.99 -9.06
CA VAL A 182 -3.19 -12.14 -8.60
C VAL A 182 -1.84 -12.71 -9.04
N HIS A 183 -1.69 -14.04 -9.01
CA HIS A 183 -0.44 -14.74 -9.32
C HIS A 183 -0.48 -15.51 -10.65
N GLN A 184 -0.97 -14.86 -11.71
CA GLN A 184 -1.06 -15.48 -13.05
C GLN A 184 0.31 -15.93 -13.57
N ASP A 185 1.35 -15.11 -13.37
CA ASP A 185 2.72 -15.42 -13.80
C ASP A 185 3.22 -16.76 -13.20
N LYS A 186 2.85 -17.04 -11.95
CA LYS A 186 3.20 -18.30 -11.28
C LYS A 186 2.38 -19.47 -11.81
N LEU A 187 1.12 -19.23 -12.19
CA LEU A 187 0.23 -20.24 -12.78
C LEU A 187 0.65 -20.65 -14.18
N ASP A 188 1.21 -19.72 -14.95
CA ASP A 188 1.70 -20.00 -16.30
C ASP A 188 2.94 -20.89 -16.30
N LEU A 189 3.69 -20.92 -15.20
CA LEU A 189 4.81 -21.84 -14.98
C LEU A 189 4.36 -23.26 -14.60
N LEU A 190 3.10 -23.46 -14.21
CA LEU A 190 2.62 -24.78 -13.79
C LEU A 190 2.26 -25.65 -14.99
N ASP A 191 2.64 -26.93 -14.93
CA ASP A 191 2.23 -27.90 -15.94
C ASP A 191 0.74 -28.24 -15.78
N LYS A 192 -0.08 -27.62 -16.62
CA LYS A 192 -1.54 -27.83 -16.69
C LYS A 192 -1.89 -29.31 -16.90
N LYS A 193 -1.07 -30.07 -17.64
CA LYS A 193 -1.32 -31.50 -17.89
C LYS A 193 -1.18 -32.32 -16.61
N SER A 194 -0.12 -32.09 -15.84
CA SER A 194 0.07 -32.75 -14.54
C SER A 194 -1.10 -32.50 -13.59
N ILE A 195 -1.60 -31.27 -13.52
CA ILE A 195 -2.74 -30.88 -12.68
C ILE A 195 -4.01 -31.61 -13.12
N CYS A 196 -4.28 -31.67 -14.42
CA CYS A 196 -5.42 -32.41 -14.97
C CYS A 196 -5.34 -33.91 -14.63
N LYS A 197 -4.15 -34.52 -14.75
CA LYS A 197 -3.93 -35.93 -14.38
C LYS A 197 -4.23 -36.16 -12.89
N GLN A 198 -3.73 -35.30 -12.01
CA GLN A 198 -4.00 -35.38 -10.56
C GLN A 198 -5.49 -35.21 -10.23
N PHE A 199 -6.16 -34.23 -10.86
CA PHE A 199 -7.58 -33.95 -10.63
C PHE A 199 -8.48 -35.14 -11.00
N VAL A 200 -8.15 -35.83 -12.10
CA VAL A 200 -8.86 -37.03 -12.55
C VAL A 200 -8.55 -38.25 -11.69
N ALA A 201 -7.28 -38.43 -11.33
CA ALA A 201 -6.86 -39.53 -10.47
C ALA A 201 -7.56 -39.51 -9.10
N ALA A 202 -7.84 -38.32 -8.57
CA ALA A 202 -8.46 -38.12 -7.25
C ALA A 202 -9.89 -38.67 -7.09
N ASN A 203 -10.61 -39.02 -8.16
CA ASN A 203 -11.96 -39.59 -8.06
C ASN A 203 -12.27 -40.51 -9.23
N ASP A 204 -12.68 -41.74 -8.95
CA ASP A 204 -13.01 -42.75 -9.97
C ASP A 204 -14.14 -42.31 -10.91
N ARG A 205 -15.11 -41.52 -10.43
CA ARG A 205 -16.15 -40.93 -11.30
C ARG A 205 -15.54 -39.95 -12.31
N ARG A 206 -14.54 -39.17 -11.90
CA ARG A 206 -13.84 -38.23 -12.79
C ARG A 206 -13.02 -39.00 -13.83
N ARG A 207 -12.38 -40.10 -13.43
CA ARG A 207 -11.67 -40.99 -14.36
C ARG A 207 -12.58 -41.57 -15.44
N LYS A 208 -13.78 -42.00 -15.07
CA LYS A 208 -14.78 -42.47 -16.03
C LYS A 208 -15.27 -41.38 -16.98
N HIS A 209 -15.46 -40.15 -16.48
CA HIS A 209 -15.99 -39.05 -17.29
C HIS A 209 -14.96 -38.38 -18.19
N PHE A 210 -13.76 -38.12 -17.67
CA PHE A 210 -12.72 -37.36 -18.37
C PHE A 210 -11.68 -38.27 -19.05
N GLY A 211 -11.72 -39.58 -18.82
CA GLY A 211 -10.81 -40.55 -19.42
C GLY A 211 -9.38 -40.46 -18.86
N SER A 212 -8.41 -40.95 -19.63
CA SER A 212 -6.99 -40.85 -19.33
C SER A 212 -6.38 -39.70 -20.13
N PHE A 213 -5.66 -38.80 -19.46
CA PHE A 213 -4.89 -37.75 -20.12
C PHE A 213 -3.54 -38.30 -20.57
N ALA A 214 -3.24 -38.27 -21.88
CA ALA A 214 -1.93 -38.57 -22.44
C ALA A 214 -0.94 -37.42 -22.16
#